data_AF-A0AAD4UUC6-F1
#
_entry.id   AF-A0AAD4UUC6-F1
#
_cell.length_a   1.000
_cell.length_b   1.000
_cell.length_c   1.000
_cell.angle_alpha   90.00
_cell.angle_beta   90.00
_cell.angle_gamma   90.00
#
_symmetry.space_group_name_H-M   'P 1'
#
loop_
_entity.id
_entity.type
_entity.pdbx_description
1 polymer ?
#
loop_
_entity_poly.entity_id
_entity_poly.type
_entity_poly.pdbx_seq_one_letter_code
_entity_poly.pdbx_strand_id
1 'polypeptide(L)'
;MDPSQKLMATFEAQKLFVSEIGLITCNKAPLNVLGMKKVSFETKKYMALGLQFMFDVDLTDPDIWKFITDHMHSTYKEWKAKLHRHYKQYASDPDLARETPTPEKIFGTRRTLEEWHYLVDMLYTNEQCQKGENPTYISNWNNMHILKGKSMWINEAAEIKEVRHTYTY
;
A
#
# COMPACT_ATOMS: atom_id res chain seq x y z
N MET A 1 8.52 31.54 29.70
CA MET A 1 8.97 31.40 28.30
C MET A 1 8.41 32.53 27.48
N ASP A 2 9.17 33.04 26.51
CA ASP A 2 8.74 34.10 25.60
C ASP A 2 7.58 33.63 24.68
N PRO A 3 6.54 34.44 24.42
CA PRO A 3 5.42 34.07 23.55
C PRO A 3 5.84 33.63 22.13
N SER A 4 6.88 34.23 21.57
CA SER A 4 7.38 33.87 20.23
C SER A 4 8.02 32.47 20.24
N GLN A 5 8.78 32.15 21.29
CA GLN A 5 9.34 30.81 21.48
C GLN A 5 8.25 29.74 21.61
N LYS A 6 7.16 30.04 22.33
CA LYS A 6 6.02 29.12 22.47
C LYS A 6 5.32 28.87 21.13
N LEU A 7 5.07 29.93 20.34
CA LEU A 7 4.48 29.82 19.01
C LEU A 7 5.34 28.96 18.07
N MET A 8 6.65 29.20 18.04
CA MET A 8 7.59 28.43 17.22
C MET A 8 7.61 26.95 17.63
N ALA A 9 7.61 26.66 18.94
CA ALA A 9 7.53 25.28 19.43
C ALA A 9 6.23 24.58 19.01
N THR A 10 5.09 25.28 19.06
CA THR A 10 3.79 24.74 18.59
C THR A 10 3.80 24.46 17.09
N PHE A 11 4.36 25.36 16.29
CA PHE A 11 4.45 25.19 14.84
C PHE A 11 5.35 24.01 14.45
N GLU A 12 6.51 23.88 15.09
CA GLU A 12 7.41 22.74 14.83
C GLU A 12 6.78 21.41 15.31
N ALA A 13 6.10 21.40 16.46
CA ALA A 13 5.36 20.22 16.91
C ALA A 13 4.28 19.80 15.91
N GLN A 14 3.54 20.76 15.34
CA GLN A 14 2.54 20.48 14.31
C GLN A 14 3.15 19.89 13.03
N LYS A 15 4.29 20.43 12.56
CA LYS A 15 4.99 19.89 11.39
C LYS A 15 5.45 18.46 11.62
N LEU A 16 6.04 18.19 12.80
CA LEU A 16 6.47 16.84 13.16
C LEU A 16 5.28 15.88 13.21
N PHE A 17 4.15 16.33 13.78
CA PHE A 17 2.93 15.54 13.83
C PHE A 17 2.41 15.16 12.43
N VAL A 18 2.31 16.14 11.53
CA VAL A 18 1.89 15.90 10.14
C VAL A 18 2.88 15.00 9.39
N SER A 19 4.19 15.20 9.61
CA SER A 19 5.23 14.36 9.02
C SER A 19 5.10 12.90 9.47
N GLU A 20 4.86 12.67 10.76
CA GLU A 20 4.71 11.32 11.31
C GLU A 20 3.44 10.63 10.79
N ILE A 21 2.32 11.36 10.64
CA ILE A 21 1.13 10.84 9.95
C ILE A 21 1.50 10.35 8.55
N GLY A 22 2.31 11.11 7.82
CA GLY A 22 2.77 10.74 6.49
C GLY A 22 3.62 9.48 6.47
N LEU A 23 4.62 9.40 7.36
CA LEU A 23 5.50 8.22 7.48
C LEU A 23 4.73 6.96 7.85
N ILE A 24 3.84 7.04 8.85
CA ILE A 24 2.96 5.94 9.23
C ILE A 24 2.08 5.51 8.06
N THR A 25 1.52 6.48 7.32
CA THR A 25 0.66 6.19 6.15
C THR A 25 1.43 5.41 5.09
N CYS A 26 2.59 5.89 4.66
CA CYS A 26 3.39 5.24 3.62
C CYS A 26 3.90 3.85 4.08
N ASN A 27 4.25 3.70 5.34
CA ASN A 27 4.81 2.44 5.86
C ASN A 27 3.76 1.37 6.19
N LYS A 28 2.54 1.75 6.60
CA LYS A 28 1.56 0.80 7.16
C LYS A 28 0.27 0.66 6.36
N ALA A 29 -0.07 1.61 5.48
CA ALA A 29 -1.33 1.53 4.75
C ALA A 29 -1.36 0.33 3.79
N PRO A 30 -2.48 -0.39 3.65
CA PRO A 30 -2.54 -1.52 2.73
C PRO A 30 -2.35 -1.07 1.27
N LEU A 31 -1.56 -1.81 0.50
CA LEU A 31 -1.27 -1.52 -0.91
C LEU A 31 -2.35 -2.03 -1.87
N ASN A 32 -3.05 -3.09 -1.45
CA ASN A 32 -4.09 -3.81 -2.19
C ASN A 32 -5.45 -3.10 -2.19
N VAL A 33 -5.53 -1.86 -1.71
CA VAL A 33 -6.75 -1.05 -1.79
C VAL A 33 -6.51 0.16 -2.71
N LEU A 34 -7.56 0.59 -3.42
CA LEU A 34 -7.48 1.74 -4.31
C LEU A 34 -7.42 3.09 -3.57
N GLY A 35 -7.89 3.15 -2.33
CA GLY A 35 -7.95 4.39 -1.60
C GLY A 35 -8.21 4.22 -0.11
N MET A 36 -7.83 5.23 0.67
CA MET A 36 -7.95 5.24 2.12
C MET A 36 -9.40 5.09 2.62
N LYS A 37 -10.41 5.42 1.81
CA LYS A 37 -11.83 5.17 2.13
C LYS A 37 -12.18 3.68 2.25
N LYS A 38 -11.43 2.80 1.59
CA LYS A 38 -11.63 1.33 1.62
C LYS A 38 -10.83 0.64 2.73
N VAL A 39 -9.94 1.36 3.39
CA VAL A 39 -9.24 0.87 4.59
C VAL A 39 -10.23 0.87 5.75
N SER A 40 -10.29 -0.26 6.46
CA SER A 40 -11.17 -0.43 7.62
C SER A 40 -10.86 0.58 8.72
N PHE A 41 -11.84 0.85 9.58
CA PHE A 41 -11.63 1.69 10.75
C PHE A 41 -10.52 1.13 11.65
N GLU A 42 -10.51 -0.17 11.93
CA GLU A 42 -9.51 -0.79 12.80
C GLU A 42 -8.08 -0.68 12.26
N THR A 43 -7.89 -0.82 10.95
CA THR A 43 -6.57 -0.62 10.35
C THR A 43 -6.12 0.84 10.49
N LYS A 44 -7.01 1.82 10.25
CA LYS A 44 -6.67 3.24 10.47
C LYS A 44 -6.35 3.53 11.93
N LYS A 45 -7.10 2.91 12.86
CA LYS A 45 -6.87 3.05 14.29
C LYS A 45 -5.51 2.48 14.67
N TYR A 46 -5.17 1.29 14.20
CA TYR A 46 -3.85 0.68 14.38
C TYR A 46 -2.71 1.56 13.83
N MET A 47 -2.92 2.20 12.68
CA MET A 47 -1.97 3.16 12.13
C MET A 47 -1.83 4.39 13.06
N ALA A 48 -2.94 4.98 13.49
CA ALA A 48 -2.97 6.18 14.34
C ALA A 48 -2.39 5.93 15.75
N LEU A 49 -2.50 4.70 16.29
CA LEU A 49 -1.81 4.31 17.53
C LEU A 49 -0.29 4.49 17.43
N GLY A 50 0.28 4.47 16.22
CA GLY A 50 1.68 4.81 15.98
C GLY A 50 2.05 6.24 16.43
N LEU A 51 1.11 7.18 16.40
CA LEU A 51 1.34 8.57 16.80
C LEU A 51 1.50 8.71 18.31
N GLN A 52 0.83 7.86 19.10
CA GLN A 52 0.90 7.91 20.56
C GLN A 52 2.28 7.55 21.13
N PHE A 53 3.17 6.96 20.31
CA PHE A 53 4.56 6.74 20.72
C PHE A 53 5.39 8.04 20.76
N MET A 54 5.01 9.06 19.98
CA MET A 54 5.78 10.31 19.85
C MET A 54 5.01 11.54 20.32
N PHE A 55 3.68 11.46 20.41
CA PHE A 55 2.82 12.58 20.72
C PHE A 55 1.78 12.19 21.77
N ASP A 56 1.50 13.12 22.69
CA ASP A 56 0.37 13.00 23.61
C ASP A 56 -0.92 13.38 22.85
N VAL A 57 -1.56 12.37 22.27
CA VAL A 57 -2.72 12.54 21.38
C VAL A 57 -3.89 11.66 21.83
N ASP A 58 -5.04 12.31 22.04
CA ASP A 58 -6.30 11.63 22.29
C ASP A 58 -6.96 11.23 20.97
N LEU A 59 -6.94 9.93 20.67
CA LEU A 59 -7.54 9.37 19.46
C LEU A 59 -9.07 9.19 19.58
N THR A 60 -9.66 9.45 20.75
CA THR A 60 -11.11 9.44 20.96
C THR A 60 -11.75 10.79 20.66
N ASP A 61 -10.96 11.86 20.63
CA ASP A 61 -11.40 13.18 20.20
C ASP A 61 -11.78 13.15 18.69
N PRO A 62 -13.02 13.53 18.34
CA PRO A 62 -13.51 13.43 16.96
C PRO A 62 -12.82 14.40 16.00
N ASP A 63 -12.39 15.58 16.48
CA ASP A 63 -11.72 16.59 15.67
C ASP A 63 -10.27 16.18 15.39
N ILE A 64 -9.58 15.65 16.40
CA ILE A 64 -8.24 15.06 16.25
C ILE A 64 -8.29 13.85 15.33
N TRP A 65 -9.27 12.95 15.52
CA TRP A 65 -9.45 11.79 14.65
C TRP A 65 -9.71 12.19 13.20
N LYS A 66 -10.57 13.20 12.99
CA LYS A 66 -10.84 13.75 11.67
C LYS A 66 -9.57 14.35 11.04
N PHE A 67 -8.81 15.15 11.79
CA PHE A 67 -7.57 15.74 11.33
C PHE A 67 -6.56 14.69 10.86
N ILE A 68 -6.34 13.64 11.66
CA ILE A 68 -5.43 12.54 11.35
C ILE A 68 -5.90 11.81 10.09
N THR A 69 -7.18 11.43 10.02
CA THR A 69 -7.71 10.64 8.91
C THR A 69 -7.75 11.42 7.59
N ASP A 70 -8.00 12.72 7.63
CA ASP A 70 -7.90 13.61 6.46
C ASP A 70 -6.46 13.66 5.92
N HIS A 71 -5.46 13.79 6.81
CA HIS A 71 -4.04 13.77 6.42
C HIS A 71 -3.59 12.39 5.90
N MET A 72 -4.05 11.29 6.52
CA MET A 72 -3.82 9.94 5.99
C MET A 72 -4.42 9.79 4.58
N HIS A 73 -5.61 10.31 4.34
CA HIS A 73 -6.27 10.23 3.04
C HIS A 73 -5.50 10.99 1.96
N SER A 74 -5.12 12.24 2.23
CA SER A 74 -4.33 13.07 1.31
C SER A 74 -2.96 12.46 1.04
N THR A 75 -2.25 12.04 2.08
CA THR A 75 -0.92 11.43 1.96
C THR A 75 -0.98 10.14 1.15
N TYR A 76 -1.95 9.26 1.42
CA TYR A 76 -2.09 7.99 0.70
C TYR A 76 -2.34 8.20 -0.80
N LYS A 77 -3.21 9.16 -1.15
CA LYS A 77 -3.51 9.52 -2.54
C LYS A 77 -2.25 10.00 -3.26
N GLU A 78 -1.52 10.93 -2.66
CA GLU A 78 -0.29 11.48 -3.25
C GLU A 78 0.81 10.43 -3.37
N TRP A 79 0.96 9.59 -2.35
CA TRP A 79 1.92 8.50 -2.31
C TRP A 79 1.67 7.50 -3.44
N LYS A 80 0.44 6.98 -3.58
CA LYS A 80 0.07 6.09 -4.69
C LYS A 80 0.32 6.73 -6.05
N ALA A 81 0.05 8.03 -6.21
CA ALA A 81 0.35 8.76 -7.43
C ALA A 81 1.85 8.87 -7.72
N LYS A 82 2.70 9.05 -6.70
CA LYS A 82 4.17 9.03 -6.84
C LYS A 82 4.67 7.65 -7.28
N LEU A 83 4.19 6.58 -6.64
CA LEU A 83 4.55 5.21 -7.01
C LEU A 83 4.17 4.88 -8.46
N HIS A 84 2.94 5.23 -8.86
CA HIS A 84 2.49 5.00 -10.23
C HIS A 84 3.28 5.83 -11.24
N ARG A 85 3.64 7.08 -10.92
CA ARG A 85 4.52 7.90 -11.79
C ARG A 85 5.91 7.30 -11.96
N HIS A 86 6.48 6.73 -10.90
CA HIS A 86 7.76 6.01 -10.99
C HIS A 86 7.64 4.78 -11.89
N TYR A 87 6.64 3.93 -11.66
CA TYR A 87 6.36 2.78 -12.52
C TYR A 87 6.23 3.16 -14.01
N LYS A 88 5.51 4.25 -14.32
CA LYS A 88 5.29 4.69 -15.71
C LYS A 88 6.57 4.99 -16.49
N GLN A 89 7.69 5.27 -15.82
CA GLN A 89 8.98 5.47 -16.49
C GLN A 89 9.50 4.18 -17.14
N TYR A 90 9.03 3.02 -16.67
CA TYR A 90 9.43 1.69 -17.09
C TYR A 90 8.25 0.88 -17.66
N ALA A 91 7.09 1.49 -17.89
CA ALA A 91 5.87 0.76 -18.26
C ALA A 91 5.96 -0.03 -19.58
N SER A 92 6.92 0.29 -20.45
CA SER A 92 7.19 -0.48 -21.67
C SER A 92 7.88 -1.82 -21.42
N ASP A 93 8.48 -2.01 -20.25
CA ASP A 93 9.20 -3.21 -19.84
C ASP A 93 8.84 -3.57 -18.38
N PRO A 94 7.81 -4.42 -18.19
CA PRO A 94 7.35 -4.81 -16.86
C PRO A 94 8.41 -5.50 -16.00
N ASP A 95 9.35 -6.24 -16.60
CA ASP A 95 10.43 -6.92 -15.88
C ASP A 95 11.44 -5.88 -15.36
N LEU A 96 11.82 -4.91 -16.19
CA LEU A 96 12.64 -3.78 -15.75
C LEU A 96 11.92 -2.93 -14.68
N ALA A 97 10.62 -2.71 -14.81
CA ALA A 97 9.82 -1.98 -13.80
C ALA A 97 9.81 -2.73 -12.45
N ARG A 98 9.77 -4.06 -12.47
CA ARG A 98 9.83 -4.92 -11.29
C ARG A 98 11.19 -4.81 -10.59
N GLU A 99 12.28 -4.79 -11.34
CA GLU A 99 13.65 -4.68 -10.82
C GLU A 99 14.05 -3.27 -10.34
N THR A 100 13.22 -2.25 -10.64
CA THR A 100 13.52 -0.84 -10.34
C THR A 100 12.54 -0.23 -9.32
N PRO A 101 12.56 -0.66 -8.05
CA PRO A 101 11.68 -0.12 -7.02
C PRO A 101 11.90 1.38 -6.83
N THR A 102 10.83 2.06 -6.40
CA THR A 102 10.93 3.48 -6.03
C THR A 102 11.85 3.64 -4.81
N PRO A 103 12.66 4.71 -4.69
CA PRO A 103 13.53 4.92 -3.52
C PRO A 103 12.76 4.86 -2.19
N GLU A 104 13.39 4.35 -1.13
CA GLU A 104 12.80 4.16 0.21
C GLU A 104 12.10 5.41 0.74
N LYS A 105 12.68 6.59 0.51
CA LYS A 105 12.10 7.89 0.90
C LYS A 105 10.69 8.14 0.33
N ILE A 106 10.34 7.50 -0.78
CA ILE A 106 9.02 7.59 -1.40
C ILE A 106 8.25 6.30 -1.16
N PHE A 107 8.88 5.12 -1.26
CA PHE A 107 8.17 3.85 -1.12
C PHE A 107 7.74 3.59 0.33
N GLY A 108 8.53 4.03 1.30
CA GLY A 108 8.37 3.75 2.72
C GLY A 108 9.56 2.93 3.20
N THR A 109 10.17 3.37 4.30
CA THR A 109 11.38 2.76 4.88
C THR A 109 11.16 1.36 5.44
N ARG A 110 9.90 0.93 5.62
CA ARG A 110 9.54 -0.40 6.11
C ARG A 110 8.92 -1.31 5.04
N ARG A 111 8.90 -0.87 3.78
CA ARG A 111 8.32 -1.65 2.68
C ARG A 111 9.32 -2.63 2.09
N THR A 112 8.81 -3.74 1.57
CA THR A 112 9.64 -4.81 0.99
C THR A 112 9.63 -4.78 -0.53
N LEU A 113 10.64 -5.39 -1.14
CA LEU A 113 10.69 -5.57 -2.59
C LEU A 113 9.51 -6.42 -3.10
N GLU A 114 9.02 -7.38 -2.30
CA GLU A 114 7.84 -8.19 -2.62
C GLU A 114 6.57 -7.33 -2.74
N GLU A 115 6.42 -6.32 -1.88
CA GLU A 115 5.32 -5.37 -1.97
C GLU A 115 5.41 -4.50 -3.24
N TRP A 116 6.63 -4.18 -3.69
CA TRP A 116 6.83 -3.49 -4.96
C TRP A 116 6.46 -4.38 -6.15
N HIS A 117 6.93 -5.62 -6.15
CA HIS A 117 6.58 -6.62 -7.16
C HIS A 117 5.07 -6.80 -7.26
N TYR A 118 4.38 -6.92 -6.13
CA TYR A 118 2.93 -6.99 -6.08
C TYR A 118 2.26 -5.80 -6.78
N LEU A 119 2.73 -4.58 -6.53
CA LEU A 119 2.18 -3.38 -7.17
C LEU A 119 2.33 -3.42 -8.69
N VAL A 120 3.51 -3.81 -9.18
CA VAL A 120 3.80 -3.94 -10.61
C VAL A 120 2.90 -5.00 -11.23
N ASP A 121 2.88 -6.21 -10.67
CA ASP A 121 2.20 -7.38 -11.23
C ASP A 121 0.67 -7.30 -11.16
N MET A 122 0.12 -6.73 -10.09
CA MET A 122 -1.31 -6.84 -9.79
C MET A 122 -2.06 -5.53 -9.98
N LEU A 123 -1.41 -4.40 -9.72
CA LEU A 123 -2.08 -3.11 -9.71
C LEU A 123 -1.78 -2.28 -10.96
N TYR A 124 -0.54 -2.27 -11.42
CA TYR A 124 -0.11 -1.37 -12.51
C TYR A 124 -0.15 -2.02 -13.89
N THR A 125 0.03 -3.34 -13.99
CA THR A 125 -0.05 -4.09 -15.26
C THR A 125 -1.45 -4.66 -15.55
N ASN A 126 -2.36 -4.67 -14.57
CA ASN A 126 -3.72 -5.17 -14.77
C ASN A 126 -4.58 -4.15 -15.53
N GLU A 127 -4.99 -4.50 -16.76
CA GLU A 127 -5.82 -3.64 -17.63
C GLU A 127 -7.14 -3.18 -16.99
N GLN A 128 -7.75 -3.98 -16.09
CA GLN A 128 -8.96 -3.58 -15.37
C GLN A 128 -8.66 -2.45 -14.39
N CYS A 129 -7.55 -2.57 -13.64
CA CYS A 129 -7.05 -1.52 -12.76
C CYS A 129 -6.67 -0.24 -13.55
N GLN A 130 -6.14 -0.39 -14.77
CA GLN A 130 -5.83 0.74 -15.67
C GLN A 130 -7.08 1.43 -16.22
N LYS A 131 -8.18 0.70 -16.42
CA LYS A 131 -9.50 1.22 -16.85
C LYS A 131 -10.35 1.78 -15.68
N GLY A 132 -9.84 1.73 -14.45
CA GLY A 132 -10.53 2.22 -13.25
C GLY A 132 -11.55 1.23 -12.67
N GLU A 133 -11.59 0.00 -13.18
CA GLU A 133 -12.39 -1.08 -12.62
C GLU A 133 -11.58 -1.80 -11.54
N ASN A 134 -12.23 -2.08 -10.40
CA ASN A 134 -11.57 -2.66 -9.24
C ASN A 134 -11.83 -4.17 -9.22
N PRO A 135 -10.86 -5.02 -9.62
CA PRO A 135 -11.02 -6.45 -9.44
C PRO A 135 -11.19 -6.74 -7.94
N THR A 136 -12.22 -7.48 -7.60
CA THR A 136 -12.49 -7.84 -6.21
C THR A 136 -11.39 -8.77 -5.70
N TYR A 137 -11.24 -8.86 -4.37
CA TYR A 137 -10.34 -9.85 -3.75
C TYR A 137 -10.57 -11.26 -4.33
N ILE A 138 -11.81 -11.62 -4.62
CA ILE A 138 -12.21 -12.91 -5.21
C ILE A 138 -11.72 -13.02 -6.66
N SER A 139 -11.83 -11.97 -7.48
CA SER A 139 -11.34 -12.05 -8.86
C SER A 139 -9.81 -12.09 -8.92
N ASN A 140 -9.13 -11.39 -8.02
CA ASN A 140 -7.67 -11.46 -7.90
C ASN A 140 -7.20 -12.82 -7.39
N TRP A 141 -7.91 -13.42 -6.42
CA TRP A 141 -7.62 -14.78 -5.92
C TRP A 141 -7.84 -15.83 -7.02
N ASN A 142 -8.95 -15.75 -7.78
CA ASN A 142 -9.20 -16.64 -8.91
C ASN A 142 -8.12 -16.50 -9.99
N ASN A 143 -7.69 -15.28 -10.32
CA ASN A 143 -6.63 -15.04 -11.30
C ASN A 143 -5.26 -15.57 -10.84
N MET A 144 -5.00 -15.60 -9.53
CA MET A 144 -3.77 -16.17 -8.96
C MET A 144 -3.72 -17.69 -8.99
N HIS A 145 -4.88 -18.34 -8.89
CA HIS A 145 -4.96 -19.79 -8.70
C HIS A 145 -5.44 -20.55 -9.93
N ILE A 146 -5.79 -19.88 -11.02
CA ILE A 146 -6.06 -20.48 -12.32
C ILE A 146 -4.80 -20.43 -13.19
N LEU A 147 -4.44 -21.55 -13.82
CA LEU A 147 -3.31 -21.63 -14.74
C LEU A 147 -3.59 -20.80 -16.01
N LYS A 148 -2.73 -19.82 -16.32
CA LYS A 148 -2.87 -19.02 -17.55
C LYS A 148 -3.00 -19.91 -18.79
N GLY A 149 -4.07 -19.70 -19.56
CA GLY A 149 -4.38 -20.45 -20.78
C GLY A 149 -5.09 -21.80 -20.56
N LYS A 150 -5.41 -22.16 -19.30
CA LYS A 150 -6.21 -23.35 -18.97
C LYS A 150 -7.27 -22.97 -17.93
N SER A 151 -8.49 -23.44 -18.10
CA SER A 151 -9.56 -23.30 -17.10
C SER A 151 -9.38 -24.33 -15.96
N MET A 152 -8.21 -24.34 -15.33
CA MET A 152 -7.78 -25.34 -14.35
C MET A 152 -7.02 -24.69 -13.20
N TRP A 153 -7.20 -25.19 -11.98
CA TRP A 153 -6.53 -24.66 -10.79
C TRP A 153 -5.06 -25.11 -10.72
N ILE A 154 -4.18 -24.26 -10.17
CA ILE A 154 -2.74 -24.53 -10.06
C ILE A 154 -2.47 -25.79 -9.22
N ASN A 155 -3.25 -26.01 -8.16
CA ASN A 155 -3.12 -27.19 -7.31
C ASN A 155 -3.56 -28.47 -8.05
N GLU A 156 -4.67 -28.43 -8.79
CA GLU A 156 -5.12 -29.55 -9.63
C GLU A 156 -4.06 -29.92 -10.68
N ALA A 157 -3.40 -28.93 -11.28
CA ALA A 157 -2.34 -29.17 -12.25
C ALA A 157 -1.05 -29.73 -11.62
N ALA A 158 -0.75 -29.36 -10.37
CA ALA A 158 0.38 -29.91 -9.62
C ALA A 158 0.13 -31.39 -9.28
N GLU A 159 -1.07 -31.73 -8.82
CA GLU A 159 -1.50 -33.11 -8.54
C GLU A 159 -1.45 -33.98 -9.81
N ILE A 160 -1.92 -33.47 -10.95
CA ILE A 160 -1.83 -34.19 -12.25
C ILE A 160 -0.37 -34.44 -12.66
N LYS A 161 0.54 -33.49 -12.39
CA LYS A 161 1.96 -33.65 -12.68
C LYS A 161 2.63 -34.67 -11.77
N GLU A 162 2.29 -34.65 -10.48
CA GLU A 162 2.82 -35.57 -9.48
C GLU A 162 2.35 -37.00 -9.76
N VAL A 163 1.07 -37.18 -10.11
CA VAL A 163 0.52 -38.46 -10.59
C VAL A 163 1.21 -38.92 -11.88
N ARG A 164 1.51 -38.03 -12.83
CA ARG A 164 2.24 -38.43 -14.06
C ARG A 164 3.69 -38.85 -13.79
N HIS A 165 4.33 -38.33 -12.75
CA HIS A 165 5.70 -38.71 -12.36
C HIS A 165 5.76 -40.05 -11.63
N THR A 166 4.68 -40.48 -10.97
CA THR A 166 4.62 -41.77 -10.25
C THR A 166 4.30 -42.97 -11.14
N TYR A 167 3.81 -42.76 -12.36
CA TYR A 167 3.42 -43.84 -13.30
C TYR A 167 4.37 -44.03 -14.50
N THR A 168 5.52 -43.35 -14.55
CA THR A 168 6.57 -43.66 -15.54
C THR A 168 7.60 -44.62 -14.93
N TYR A 169 7.37 -45.93 -15.12
CA TYR A 169 8.36 -46.99 -15.02
C TYR A 169 8.99 -47.28 -16.38
#